data_AF-A0A1V5DAU8-F1
#
_entry.id   AF-A0A1V5DAU8-F1
#
_cell.length_a   1.000
_cell.length_b   1.000
_cell.length_c   1.000
_cell.angle_alpha   90.00
_cell.angle_beta   90.00
_cell.angle_gamma   90.00
#
_symmetry.space_group_name_H-M   'P 1'
#
loop_
_entity.id
_entity.type
_entity.pdbx_description
1 polymer ?
#
loop_
_entity_poly.entity_id
_entity_poly.type
_entity_poly.pdbx_seq_one_letter_code
_entity_poly.pdbx_strand_id
1 'polypeptide(L)'
;MAESNYSCSVSQGFNFQKDQQVLVGHIVSCKIGNDQFDSDLNVSNPENASNLVKVFGIVSSIYWAGGYADPVQFSCQVSNFNKTKIATLTHKSLANTEVLFDFNIYDYDPKEKRYYKCFHTNDTKLKGLVLKSGGELAMSIDMDQSMEVVSPKNFSFSLGVMPQDLDMAIHLAVSVSDKFAKKWGVEVAK
;
A
#
# COMPACT_ATOMS: atom_id res chain seq x y z
N MET A 1 -20.71 -5.85 1.54
CA MET A 1 -20.00 -5.82 0.24
C MET A 1 -18.90 -6.87 0.30
N ALA A 2 -18.39 -7.36 -0.84
CA ALA A 2 -17.24 -8.26 -0.81
C ALA A 2 -15.99 -7.50 -0.35
N GLU A 3 -15.31 -8.05 0.65
CA GLU A 3 -14.04 -7.53 1.17
C GLU A 3 -12.88 -7.82 0.21
N SER A 4 -11.82 -7.06 0.38
CA SER A 4 -10.57 -7.14 -0.36
C SER A 4 -9.46 -7.40 0.65
N ASN A 5 -8.98 -8.64 0.69
CA ASN A 5 -7.96 -9.09 1.64
C ASN A 5 -6.86 -9.82 0.88
N TYR A 6 -5.68 -9.20 0.80
CA TYR A 6 -4.56 -9.72 0.02
C TYR A 6 -3.35 -9.92 0.91
N SER A 7 -2.83 -11.15 0.95
CA SER A 7 -1.52 -11.47 1.53
C SER A 7 -0.50 -11.53 0.41
N CYS A 8 0.46 -10.59 0.45
CA CYS A 8 1.45 -10.39 -0.59
C CYS A 8 2.80 -10.98 -0.16
N SER A 9 3.53 -11.56 -1.12
CA SER A 9 4.87 -12.07 -0.89
C SER A 9 5.88 -10.93 -0.91
N VAL A 10 6.50 -10.66 0.25
CA VAL A 10 7.53 -9.63 0.33
C VAL A 10 8.83 -10.09 -0.31
N SER A 11 9.17 -11.38 -0.18
CA SER A 11 10.32 -11.97 -0.86
C SER A 11 10.25 -11.78 -2.37
N GLN A 12 9.07 -11.99 -2.97
CA GLN A 12 8.82 -11.75 -4.39
C GLN A 12 8.81 -10.26 -4.74
N GLY A 13 8.34 -9.38 -3.84
CA GLY A 13 8.40 -7.93 -4.06
C GLY A 13 9.82 -7.37 -4.09
N PHE A 14 10.75 -7.91 -3.30
CA PHE A 14 12.17 -7.54 -3.37
C PHE A 14 12.93 -8.29 -4.47
N ASN A 15 12.69 -9.59 -4.64
CA ASN A 15 13.42 -10.47 -5.55
C ASN A 15 12.49 -11.11 -6.57
N PHE A 16 11.92 -10.28 -7.45
CA PHE A 16 10.89 -10.72 -8.38
C PHE A 16 11.38 -11.80 -9.36
N GLN A 17 10.64 -12.91 -9.40
CA GLN A 17 10.84 -14.04 -10.32
C GLN A 17 9.59 -14.25 -11.19
N LYS A 18 9.73 -14.16 -12.51
CA LYS A 18 8.58 -14.19 -13.45
C LYS A 18 7.76 -15.48 -13.42
N ASP A 19 8.37 -16.58 -12.99
CA ASP A 19 7.80 -17.93 -12.92
C ASP A 19 7.03 -18.18 -11.63
N GLN A 20 7.27 -17.40 -10.57
CA GLN A 20 6.46 -17.44 -9.37
C GLN A 20 5.12 -16.76 -9.64
N GLN A 21 4.02 -17.41 -9.27
CA GLN A 21 2.65 -16.95 -9.50
C GLN A 21 2.00 -16.64 -8.14
N VAL A 22 2.50 -15.59 -7.48
CA VAL A 22 2.08 -15.19 -6.14
C VAL A 22 1.74 -13.70 -6.14
N LEU A 23 0.89 -13.27 -5.22
CA LEU A 23 0.55 -11.87 -5.06
C LEU A 23 1.79 -11.04 -4.70
N VAL A 24 1.94 -9.90 -5.36
CA VAL A 24 2.98 -8.91 -5.09
C VAL A 24 2.32 -7.57 -4.86
N GLY A 25 2.73 -6.82 -3.86
CA GLY A 25 2.11 -5.52 -3.58
C GLY A 25 3.14 -4.44 -3.31
N HIS A 26 2.87 -3.24 -3.83
CA HIS A 26 3.71 -2.07 -3.68
C HIS A 26 2.87 -0.90 -3.15
N ILE A 27 3.38 -0.23 -2.10
CA ILE A 27 2.98 1.14 -1.79
C ILE A 27 3.91 2.05 -2.58
N VAL A 28 3.39 2.76 -3.56
CA VAL A 28 4.19 3.54 -4.51
C VAL A 28 4.67 4.83 -3.85
N SER A 29 3.77 5.60 -3.24
CA SER A 29 4.12 6.75 -2.43
C SER A 29 3.27 6.84 -1.16
N CYS A 30 3.82 7.47 -0.14
CA CYS A 30 3.13 7.73 1.12
C CYS A 30 3.61 9.07 1.70
N LYS A 31 2.66 9.86 2.19
CA LYS A 31 2.88 11.10 2.94
C LYS A 31 1.91 11.11 4.10
N ILE A 32 2.40 11.44 5.29
CA ILE A 32 1.58 11.58 6.49
C ILE A 32 1.84 12.95 7.12
N GLY A 33 0.77 13.71 7.34
CA GLY A 33 0.84 15.09 7.79
C GLY A 33 1.67 15.95 6.82
N ASN A 34 2.79 16.47 7.33
CA ASN A 34 3.72 17.30 6.55
C ASN A 34 4.92 16.50 6.03
N ASP A 35 5.10 15.26 6.49
CA ASP A 35 6.27 14.44 6.19
C ASP A 35 6.02 13.62 4.93
N GLN A 36 6.71 14.00 3.85
CA GLN A 36 6.82 13.20 2.64
C GLN A 36 7.86 12.10 2.87
N PHE A 37 7.45 10.85 2.68
CA PHE A 37 8.36 9.72 2.65
C PHE A 37 8.89 9.47 1.24
N ASP A 38 10.06 8.87 1.15
CA ASP A 38 10.79 8.72 -0.11
C ASP A 38 10.41 7.39 -0.75
N SER A 39 10.12 7.39 -2.04
CA SER A 39 10.02 6.15 -2.83
C SER A 39 11.44 5.69 -3.17
N ASP A 40 12.12 5.05 -2.23
CA ASP A 40 13.56 4.76 -2.29
C ASP A 40 13.91 3.29 -2.53
N LEU A 41 12.93 2.39 -2.45
CA LEU A 41 13.09 0.99 -2.82
C LEU A 41 12.95 0.85 -4.34
N ASN A 42 13.98 0.32 -4.99
CA ASN A 42 14.00 0.09 -6.43
C ASN A 42 13.74 -1.40 -6.71
N VAL A 43 12.57 -1.72 -7.26
CA VAL A 43 12.12 -3.10 -7.45
C VAL A 43 11.58 -3.33 -8.87
N SER A 44 11.48 -4.60 -9.27
CA SER A 44 10.93 -4.94 -10.59
C SER A 44 9.44 -4.62 -10.65
N ASN A 45 8.97 -4.11 -11.79
CA ASN A 45 7.53 -4.01 -12.05
C ASN A 45 6.97 -5.39 -12.43
N PRO A 46 5.99 -5.97 -11.71
CA PRO A 46 5.42 -7.27 -12.04
C PRO A 46 4.79 -7.33 -13.44
N GLU A 47 4.16 -6.24 -13.91
CA GLU A 47 3.56 -6.18 -15.26
C GLU A 47 4.61 -6.08 -16.37
N ASN A 48 5.82 -5.60 -16.04
CA ASN A 48 6.94 -5.53 -16.96
C ASN A 48 8.28 -5.59 -16.20
N ALA A 49 8.77 -6.81 -15.96
CA ALA A 49 9.96 -7.00 -15.11
C ALA A 49 11.28 -6.48 -15.73
N SER A 50 11.28 -6.02 -16.98
CA SER A 50 12.43 -5.33 -17.56
C SER A 50 12.55 -3.88 -17.06
N ASN A 51 11.48 -3.34 -16.45
CA ASN A 51 11.44 -2.01 -15.89
C ASN A 51 11.51 -2.07 -14.36
N LEU A 52 12.37 -1.22 -13.80
CA LEU A 52 12.41 -0.96 -12.37
C LEU A 52 11.48 0.20 -12.01
N VAL A 53 10.83 0.09 -10.86
CA VAL A 53 9.97 1.12 -10.28
C VAL A 53 10.46 1.45 -8.88
N LYS A 54 10.32 2.72 -8.52
CA LYS A 54 10.62 3.22 -7.19
C LYS A 54 9.36 3.21 -6.34
N VAL A 55 9.43 2.60 -5.17
CA VAL A 55 8.28 2.42 -4.27
C VAL A 55 8.67 2.82 -2.85
N PHE A 56 7.68 3.25 -2.07
CA PHE A 56 7.85 3.56 -0.64
C PHE A 56 8.01 2.29 0.20
N GLY A 57 7.26 1.24 -0.12
CA GLY A 57 7.27 0.00 0.65
C GLY A 57 6.74 -1.21 -0.12
N ILE A 58 7.19 -2.39 0.28
CA ILE A 58 6.73 -3.69 -0.26
C ILE A 58 5.64 -4.24 0.66
N VAL A 59 4.43 -4.39 0.14
CA VAL A 59 3.25 -4.82 0.92
C VAL A 59 3.41 -6.28 1.33
N SER A 60 3.13 -6.57 2.60
CA SER A 60 2.95 -7.92 3.12
C SER A 60 1.47 -8.28 3.25
N SER A 61 0.63 -7.32 3.61
CA SER A 61 -0.82 -7.48 3.59
C SER A 61 -1.56 -6.17 3.36
N ILE A 62 -2.74 -6.25 2.74
CA ILE A 62 -3.66 -5.12 2.62
C ILE A 62 -5.10 -5.60 2.73
N TYR A 63 -5.91 -4.84 3.45
CA TYR A 63 -7.30 -5.11 3.77
C TYR A 63 -8.19 -3.89 3.54
N TRP A 64 -9.35 -4.13 2.95
CA TRP A 64 -10.44 -3.17 2.83
C TRP A 64 -11.79 -3.90 2.79
N ALA A 65 -12.73 -3.50 3.63
CA ALA A 65 -14.05 -4.15 3.71
C ALA A 65 -14.97 -3.85 2.50
N GLY A 66 -14.57 -2.93 1.62
CA GLY A 66 -15.20 -2.68 0.33
C GLY A 66 -16.22 -1.55 0.31
N GLY A 67 -16.55 -0.96 1.46
CA GLY A 67 -17.42 0.20 1.58
C GLY A 67 -16.70 1.53 1.41
N TYR A 68 -17.45 2.55 0.98
CA TYR A 68 -16.91 3.88 0.72
C TYR A 68 -16.39 4.61 1.97
N ALA A 69 -16.88 4.24 3.15
CA ALA A 69 -16.44 4.78 4.44
C ALA A 69 -15.45 3.87 5.17
N ASP A 70 -15.15 2.69 4.60
CA ASP A 70 -14.30 1.70 5.26
C ASP A 70 -12.82 2.07 5.09
N PRO A 71 -12.00 1.89 6.15
CA PRO A 71 -10.59 2.17 6.07
C PRO A 71 -9.85 1.16 5.20
N VAL A 72 -8.81 1.63 4.52
CA VAL A 72 -7.78 0.77 3.92
C VAL A 72 -6.70 0.56 4.96
N GLN A 73 -6.40 -0.69 5.29
CA GLN A 73 -5.37 -1.07 6.26
C GLN A 73 -4.30 -1.88 5.54
N PHE A 74 -3.03 -1.52 5.69
CA PHE A 74 -1.94 -2.28 5.08
C PHE A 74 -0.73 -2.40 6.00
N SER A 75 0.05 -3.44 5.75
CA SER A 75 1.38 -3.66 6.30
C SER A 75 2.37 -3.77 5.14
N CYS A 76 3.53 -3.14 5.27
CA CYS A 76 4.59 -3.18 4.27
C CYS A 76 5.99 -3.10 4.89
N GLN A 77 7.01 -3.54 4.16
CA GLN A 77 8.41 -3.39 4.53
C GLN A 77 8.99 -2.13 3.87
N VAL A 78 9.58 -1.24 4.68
CA VAL A 78 10.15 0.04 4.26
C VAL A 78 11.66 0.09 4.49
N SER A 79 12.34 1.04 3.86
CA SER A 79 13.79 1.26 4.04
C SER A 79 14.14 1.77 5.45
N ASN A 80 15.43 1.69 5.82
CA ASN A 80 15.95 2.29 7.05
C ASN A 80 15.73 3.81 7.15
N PHE A 81 15.78 4.50 6.00
CA PHE A 81 15.60 5.95 5.94
C PHE A 81 14.16 6.33 6.29
N ASN A 82 13.19 5.70 5.63
CA ASN A 82 11.77 5.88 5.93
C ASN A 82 11.44 5.42 7.34
N LYS A 83 11.99 4.30 7.82
CA LYS A 83 11.83 3.84 9.21
C LYS A 83 12.19 4.91 10.23
N THR A 84 13.29 5.63 10.03
CA THR A 84 13.73 6.68 10.96
C THR A 84 12.77 7.88 10.95
N LYS A 85 12.30 8.28 9.75
CA LYS A 85 11.28 9.34 9.61
C LYS A 85 9.96 8.96 10.28
N ILE A 86 9.47 7.74 10.03
CA ILE A 86 8.21 7.23 10.60
C ILE A 86 8.32 7.12 12.12
N ALA A 87 9.39 6.55 12.67
CA ALA A 87 9.59 6.45 14.11
C ALA A 87 9.60 7.83 14.79
N THR A 88 10.25 8.81 14.15
CA THR A 88 10.25 10.21 14.62
C THR A 88 8.84 10.78 14.61
N LEU A 89 8.05 10.50 13.58
CA LEU A 89 6.66 10.95 13.45
C LEU A 89 5.77 10.31 14.53
N THR A 90 5.91 9.02 14.82
CA THR A 90 5.12 8.30 15.83
C THR A 90 5.37 8.82 17.25
N HIS A 91 6.59 9.26 17.56
CA HIS A 91 6.92 9.84 18.88
C HIS A 91 6.60 11.33 19.01
N LYS A 92 6.39 12.03 17.89
CA LYS A 92 5.91 13.41 17.89
C LYS A 92 4.38 13.41 17.92
N SER A 93 3.78 14.42 18.54
CA SER A 93 2.34 14.63 18.39
C SER A 93 2.02 14.96 16.93
N LEU A 94 1.22 14.11 16.26
CA LEU A 94 0.69 14.41 14.93
C LEU A 94 -0.50 15.37 15.05
N ALA A 95 -0.23 16.67 14.89
CA ALA A 95 -1.29 17.67 14.76
C ALA A 95 -2.09 17.50 13.44
N ASN A 96 -1.42 17.02 12.39
CA ASN A 96 -2.01 16.74 11.09
C ASN A 96 -1.90 15.24 10.77
N THR A 97 -3.03 14.55 10.71
CA THR A 97 -3.11 13.11 10.41
C THR A 97 -3.52 12.84 8.96
N GLU A 98 -3.46 13.84 8.08
CA GLU A 98 -3.75 13.66 6.66
C GLU A 98 -2.77 12.67 6.03
N VAL A 99 -3.30 11.73 5.24
CA VAL A 99 -2.51 10.74 4.51
C VAL A 99 -2.75 10.95 3.01
N LEU A 100 -1.67 10.97 2.23
CA LEU A 100 -1.71 10.87 0.78
C LEU A 100 -0.89 9.66 0.35
N PHE A 101 -1.53 8.69 -0.28
CA PHE A 101 -0.87 7.44 -0.66
C PHE A 101 -1.45 6.85 -1.94
N ASP A 102 -0.64 6.06 -2.64
CA ASP A 102 -1.05 5.28 -3.81
C ASP A 102 -0.37 3.91 -3.76
N PHE A 103 -1.07 2.89 -4.26
CA PHE A 103 -0.64 1.51 -4.17
C PHE A 103 -1.07 0.69 -5.38
N ASN A 104 -0.35 -0.41 -5.59
CA ASN A 104 -0.65 -1.41 -6.62
C ASN A 104 -0.42 -2.81 -6.04
N ILE A 105 -1.46 -3.64 -6.05
CA ILE A 105 -1.38 -5.09 -5.80
C ILE A 105 -1.55 -5.80 -7.13
N TYR A 106 -0.67 -6.76 -7.37
CA TYR A 106 -0.56 -7.50 -8.60
C TYR A 106 -0.90 -8.96 -8.35
N ASP A 107 -1.66 -9.54 -9.26
CA ASP A 107 -1.94 -10.97 -9.34
C ASP A 107 -1.53 -11.49 -10.71
N TYR A 108 -1.31 -12.80 -10.81
CA TYR A 108 -0.92 -13.46 -12.04
C TYR A 108 -2.15 -14.06 -12.74
N ASP A 109 -2.37 -13.67 -13.99
CA ASP A 109 -3.40 -14.27 -14.83
C ASP A 109 -2.82 -15.54 -15.50
N PRO A 110 -3.26 -16.75 -15.13
CA PRO A 110 -2.72 -17.99 -15.68
C PRO A 110 -3.13 -18.22 -17.15
N LYS A 111 -4.21 -17.58 -17.61
CA LYS A 111 -4.69 -17.68 -18.99
C LYS A 111 -3.89 -16.77 -19.91
N GLU A 112 -3.74 -15.51 -19.52
CA GLU A 112 -2.99 -14.50 -20.28
C GLU A 112 -1.47 -14.56 -20.01
N LYS A 113 -1.05 -15.38 -19.03
CA LYS A 113 0.34 -15.62 -18.63
C LYS A 113 1.10 -14.34 -18.28
N ARG A 114 0.43 -13.43 -17.58
CA ARG A 114 1.02 -12.13 -17.17
C ARG A 114 0.41 -11.63 -15.88
N TYR A 115 1.19 -10.83 -15.17
CA TYR A 115 0.70 -10.07 -14.04
C TYR A 115 -0.22 -8.93 -14.48
N TYR A 116 -1.17 -8.59 -13.62
CA TYR A 116 -2.07 -7.44 -13.76
C TYR A 116 -2.35 -6.84 -12.38
N LYS A 117 -2.67 -5.54 -12.33
CA LYS A 117 -3.11 -4.88 -11.10
C LYS A 117 -4.51 -5.37 -10.69
N CYS A 118 -4.62 -6.15 -9.62
CA CYS A 118 -5.88 -6.69 -9.11
C CYS A 118 -6.55 -5.78 -8.05
N PHE A 119 -5.77 -4.96 -7.36
CA PHE A 119 -6.25 -3.99 -6.36
C PHE A 119 -5.32 -2.77 -6.33
N HIS A 120 -5.78 -1.61 -6.76
CA HIS A 120 -4.90 -0.45 -6.98
C HIS A 120 -5.64 0.89 -6.97
N THR A 121 -4.87 1.98 -6.92
CA THR A 121 -5.41 3.35 -6.95
C THR A 121 -5.30 4.02 -8.32
N ASN A 122 -4.95 3.23 -9.35
CA ASN A 122 -4.76 3.68 -10.74
C ASN A 122 -3.87 4.93 -10.84
N ASP A 123 -2.74 4.88 -10.13
CA ASP A 123 -1.71 5.94 -10.07
C ASP A 123 -2.24 7.30 -9.55
N THR A 124 -3.45 7.29 -8.96
CA THR A 124 -4.04 8.44 -8.26
C THR A 124 -3.77 8.30 -6.77
N LYS A 125 -3.35 9.40 -6.13
CA LYS A 125 -3.14 9.44 -4.69
C LYS A 125 -4.48 9.53 -3.97
N LEU A 126 -4.78 8.53 -3.16
CA LEU A 126 -5.88 8.56 -2.22
C LEU A 126 -5.55 9.49 -1.07
N LYS A 127 -6.55 10.28 -0.68
CA LYS A 127 -6.46 11.25 0.40
C LYS A 127 -7.33 10.80 1.57
N GLY A 128 -6.70 10.56 2.71
CA GLY A 128 -7.37 10.01 3.90
C GLY A 128 -6.88 10.65 5.19
N LEU A 129 -7.28 10.05 6.30
CA LEU A 129 -6.78 10.36 7.64
C LEU A 129 -6.25 9.08 8.26
N VAL A 130 -5.21 9.16 9.09
CA VAL A 130 -4.77 8.00 9.88
C VAL A 130 -5.96 7.51 10.71
N LEU A 131 -6.30 6.22 10.57
CA LEU A 131 -7.38 5.57 11.29
C LEU A 131 -7.13 5.70 12.79
N LYS A 132 -8.17 6.06 13.55
CA LYS A 132 -8.15 6.03 15.00
C LYS A 132 -8.89 4.80 15.50
N SER A 133 -8.24 4.00 16.33
CA SER A 133 -8.84 2.84 16.99
C SER A 133 -8.56 2.92 18.48
N GLY A 134 -9.60 2.87 19.31
CA GLY A 134 -9.45 2.96 20.77
C GLY A 134 -8.81 4.26 21.28
N GLY A 135 -8.80 5.33 20.48
CA GLY A 135 -8.16 6.61 20.82
C GLY A 135 -6.71 6.73 20.32
N GLU A 136 -6.12 5.64 19.81
CA GLU A 136 -4.77 5.62 19.26
C GLU A 136 -4.80 5.67 17.73
N LEU A 137 -3.75 6.22 17.13
CA LEU A 137 -3.54 6.19 15.69
C LEU A 137 -3.09 4.79 15.27
N ALA A 138 -3.77 4.19 14.29
CA ALA A 138 -3.42 2.89 13.72
C ALA A 138 -2.21 3.04 12.79
N MET A 139 -1.05 3.31 13.38
CA MET A 139 0.23 3.46 12.70
C MET A 139 1.34 2.89 13.59
N SER A 140 2.14 1.97 13.07
CA SER A 140 3.27 1.39 13.80
C SER A 140 4.46 1.11 12.89
N ILE A 141 5.67 1.14 13.45
CA ILE A 141 6.91 0.83 12.77
C ILE A 141 7.78 -0.02 13.70
N ASP A 142 8.29 -1.13 13.20
CA ASP A 142 9.20 -1.98 13.95
C ASP A 142 10.60 -1.36 13.97
N MET A 143 11.24 -1.42 15.14
CA MET A 143 12.60 -0.91 15.31
C MET A 143 13.66 -1.91 14.86
N ASP A 144 13.31 -3.19 14.87
CA ASP A 144 14.13 -4.32 14.45
C ASP A 144 13.93 -4.65 12.98
N GLN A 145 14.98 -5.14 12.34
CA GLN A 145 14.97 -5.52 10.94
C GLN A 145 14.06 -6.74 10.71
N SER A 146 13.32 -6.75 9.60
CA SER A 146 12.57 -7.94 9.17
C SER A 146 13.50 -9.08 8.78
N MET A 147 13.12 -10.30 9.13
CA MET A 147 13.87 -11.53 8.81
C MET A 147 13.46 -12.17 7.48
N GLU A 148 12.37 -11.71 6.86
CA GLU A 148 11.83 -12.30 5.62
C GLU A 148 12.74 -12.03 4.42
N VAL A 149 13.32 -10.82 4.36
CA VAL A 149 14.35 -10.43 3.39
C VAL A 149 15.48 -9.74 4.14
N VAL A 150 16.66 -10.36 4.17
CA VAL A 150 17.81 -9.85 4.95
C VAL A 150 18.59 -8.75 4.25
N SER A 151 18.47 -8.64 2.92
CA SER A 151 19.09 -7.59 2.11
C SER A 151 18.17 -7.21 0.94
N PRO A 152 17.85 -5.92 0.73
CA PRO A 152 18.27 -4.77 1.55
C PRO A 152 17.65 -4.80 2.95
N LYS A 153 18.27 -4.09 3.92
CA LYS A 153 17.68 -3.93 5.26
C LYS A 153 16.33 -3.22 5.16
N ASN A 154 15.32 -3.81 5.77
CA ASN A 154 13.96 -3.32 5.73
C ASN A 154 13.25 -3.57 7.08
N PHE A 155 12.16 -2.85 7.31
CA PHE A 155 11.45 -2.78 8.58
C PHE A 155 9.95 -2.82 8.36
N SER A 156 9.22 -3.56 9.19
CA SER A 156 7.76 -3.68 9.09
C SER A 156 7.08 -2.39 9.54
N PHE A 157 6.23 -1.84 8.67
CA PHE A 157 5.40 -0.68 8.91
C PHE A 157 3.93 -1.08 8.71
N SER A 158 3.03 -0.61 9.57
CA SER A 158 1.59 -0.78 9.40
C SER A 158 0.87 0.57 9.47
N LEU A 159 -0.18 0.72 8.66
CA LEU A 159 -1.00 1.93 8.61
C LEU A 159 -2.46 1.59 8.28
N GLY A 160 -3.37 2.17 9.04
CA GLY A 160 -4.78 2.28 8.69
C GLY A 160 -5.11 3.69 8.20
N VAL A 161 -5.84 3.79 7.08
CA VAL A 161 -6.25 5.06 6.49
C VAL A 161 -7.76 5.08 6.31
N MET A 162 -8.43 6.00 7.00
CA MET A 162 -9.85 6.30 6.83
C MET A 162 -10.06 7.26 5.65
N PRO A 163 -11.13 7.09 4.86
CA PRO A 163 -11.48 8.04 3.80
C PRO A 163 -11.86 9.42 4.37
N GLN A 164 -11.74 10.45 3.52
CA GLN A 164 -12.30 11.78 3.76
C GLN A 164 -13.55 12.01 2.88
N ASP A 165 -14.20 13.16 3.07
CA ASP A 165 -15.37 13.59 2.29
C ASP A 165 -14.98 14.06 0.88
N LEU A 166 -14.31 13.20 0.12
CA LEU A 166 -13.83 13.41 -1.23
C LEU A 166 -14.23 12.20 -2.09
N ASP A 167 -14.79 12.42 -3.27
CA ASP A 167 -15.11 11.34 -4.21
C ASP A 167 -13.82 10.80 -4.83
N MET A 168 -13.32 9.69 -4.29
CA MET A 168 -12.19 8.95 -4.83
C MET A 168 -12.62 7.51 -5.15
N ALA A 169 -11.75 6.78 -5.85
CA ALA A 169 -12.04 5.42 -6.27
C ALA A 169 -10.85 4.49 -6.03
N ILE A 170 -11.17 3.26 -5.66
CA ILE A 170 -10.25 2.14 -5.66
C ILE A 170 -10.62 1.22 -6.81
N HIS A 171 -9.63 0.82 -7.58
CA HIS A 171 -9.77 -0.02 -8.76
C HIS A 171 -9.47 -1.47 -8.41
N LEU A 172 -10.32 -2.36 -8.91
CA LEU A 172 -10.21 -3.79 -8.73
C LEU A 172 -10.26 -4.48 -10.09
N ALA A 173 -9.60 -5.62 -10.16
CA ALA A 173 -9.70 -6.52 -11.30
C ALA A 173 -9.66 -7.97 -10.81
N VAL A 174 -10.44 -8.83 -11.46
CA VAL A 174 -10.42 -10.29 -11.22
C VAL A 174 -9.72 -11.05 -12.36
N SER A 175 -9.38 -10.35 -13.43
CA SER A 175 -8.58 -10.83 -14.56
C SER A 175 -7.99 -9.64 -15.30
N VAL A 176 -7.18 -9.91 -16.32
CA VAL A 176 -6.69 -8.89 -17.25
C VAL A 176 -7.81 -8.08 -17.93
N SER A 177 -8.99 -8.68 -18.15
CA SER A 177 -10.12 -8.05 -18.85
C SER A 177 -11.21 -7.50 -17.93
N ASP A 178 -11.42 -8.13 -16.77
CA ASP A 178 -12.56 -7.85 -15.91
C ASP A 178 -12.17 -6.87 -14.80
N LYS A 179 -12.40 -5.58 -15.07
CA LYS A 179 -12.01 -4.45 -14.21
C LYS A 179 -13.21 -3.63 -13.78
N PHE A 180 -13.19 -3.13 -12.57
CA PHE A 180 -14.21 -2.24 -12.03
C PHE A 180 -13.62 -1.31 -10.97
N ALA A 181 -14.30 -0.21 -10.69
CA ALA A 181 -13.93 0.72 -9.65
C ALA A 181 -15.03 0.79 -8.60
N LYS A 182 -14.63 0.94 -7.34
CA LYS A 182 -15.53 1.19 -6.22
C LYS A 182 -15.17 2.52 -5.57
N LYS A 183 -16.18 3.25 -5.13
CA LYS A 183 -16.00 4.53 -4.44
C LYS A 183 -15.27 4.34 -3.11
N TRP A 184 -14.45 5.32 -2.76
CA TRP A 184 -13.77 5.43 -1.48
C TRP A 184 -13.73 6.91 -1.09
N GLY A 185 -14.43 7.26 -0.01
CA GLY A 185 -14.86 8.63 0.25
C GLY A 185 -16.05 9.04 -0.61
N VAL A 186 -16.81 10.03 -0.13
CA VAL A 186 -17.95 10.62 -0.84
C VAL A 186 -17.91 12.12 -0.56
N GLU A 187 -18.01 12.95 -1.60
CA GLU A 187 -18.17 14.39 -1.41
C GLU A 187 -19.52 14.67 -0.75
N VAL A 188 -19.51 15.26 0.45
CA VAL A 188 -20.72 15.74 1.10
C VAL A 188 -21.05 17.10 0.49
N ALA A 189 -22.24 17.22 -0.11
CA ALA A 189 -22.72 18.50 -0.61
C ALA A 189 -22.70 19.54 0.52
N LYS A 190 -21.99 20.65 0.29
CA LYS A 190 -21.88 21.76 1.24
C LYS A 190 -23.18 22.56 1.35
#